data_AF-A0A3P6CKC1-F1
#
_entry.id   AF-A0A3P6CKC1-F1
#
_cell.length_a   1.000
_cell.length_b   1.000
_cell.length_c   1.000
_cell.angle_alpha   90.00
_cell.angle_beta   90.00
_cell.angle_gamma   90.00
#
_symmetry.space_group_name_H-M   'P 1'
#
loop_
_entity.id
_entity.type
_entity.pdbx_description
1 polymer ?
#
loop_
_entity_poly.entity_id
_entity_poly.type
_entity_poly.pdbx_seq_one_letter_code
_entity_poly.pdbx_strand_id
1 'polypeptide(L)'
;MGQDYSYSQSSSSSESVDITSLLEAECQIYRDEADSSYCNSLPVQYPRQPEADDGIPTTCYCGAQPVLGCSYTSKNPCRRYFTCDNADDGDCHVWK
;
A
#
# COMPACT_ATOMS: atom_id res chain seq x y z
N MET A 1 14.79 29.31 29.39
CA MET A 1 15.80 29.72 28.38
C MET A 1 15.10 29.74 27.04
N GLY A 2 14.62 30.92 26.60
CA GLY A 2 13.98 31.09 25.30
C GLY A 2 15.03 31.58 24.32
N GLN A 3 15.26 30.84 23.24
CA GLN A 3 16.18 31.25 22.18
C GLN A 3 15.43 32.22 21.27
N ASP A 4 15.88 33.47 21.27
CA ASP A 4 15.50 34.54 20.37
C ASP A 4 16.03 34.23 18.97
N TYR A 5 15.15 33.68 18.13
CA TYR A 5 15.44 33.41 16.72
C TYR A 5 15.48 34.72 15.94
N SER A 6 16.67 35.25 15.71
CA SER A 6 16.92 36.35 14.77
C SER A 6 17.36 35.78 13.42
N TYR A 7 16.49 35.88 12.42
CA TYR A 7 16.79 35.43 11.05
C TYR A 7 17.41 36.59 10.26
N SER A 8 18.74 36.58 10.14
CA SER A 8 19.45 37.48 9.23
C SER A 8 19.40 36.86 7.83
N GLN A 9 18.45 37.27 6.98
CA GLN A 9 18.54 36.97 5.55
C GLN A 9 19.84 37.57 5.05
N SER A 10 20.80 36.72 4.68
CA SER A 10 21.88 37.14 3.80
C SER A 10 21.21 37.57 2.50
N SER A 11 21.27 38.86 2.16
CA SER A 11 20.91 39.32 0.82
C SER A 11 21.91 38.68 -0.15
N SER A 12 21.59 37.47 -0.61
CA SER A 12 22.36 36.80 -1.65
C SER A 12 22.30 37.69 -2.88
N SER A 13 23.49 38.06 -3.31
CA SER A 13 23.79 38.87 -4.49
C SER A 13 22.91 38.46 -5.66
N SER A 14 22.42 39.42 -6.46
CA SER A 14 21.63 39.20 -7.67
C SER A 14 22.26 38.19 -8.62
N GLU A 15 22.04 36.90 -8.39
CA GLU A 15 22.00 35.89 -9.43
C GLU A 15 20.72 36.17 -10.21
N SER A 16 20.85 36.94 -11.29
CA SER A 16 19.76 37.14 -12.23
C SER A 16 19.40 35.76 -12.74
N VAL A 17 18.32 35.19 -12.20
CA VAL A 17 17.74 33.96 -12.72
C VAL A 17 17.50 34.20 -14.20
N ASP A 18 18.15 33.41 -15.04
CA ASP A 18 17.92 33.50 -16.47
C ASP A 18 16.53 32.94 -16.75
N ILE A 19 15.55 33.85 -16.76
CA ILE A 19 14.13 33.56 -16.96
C ILE A 19 13.94 32.78 -18.27
N THR A 20 14.82 33.00 -19.26
CA THR A 20 14.74 32.29 -20.54
C THR A 20 15.07 30.80 -20.40
N SER A 21 16.10 30.45 -19.63
CA SER A 21 16.44 29.06 -19.30
C SER A 21 15.32 28.34 -18.52
N LEU A 22 14.62 29.05 -17.63
CA LEU A 22 13.50 28.47 -16.87
C LEU A 22 12.29 28.18 -17.78
N LEU A 23 11.97 29.10 -18.69
CA LEU A 23 10.89 28.94 -19.67
C LEU A 23 11.20 27.82 -20.67
N GLU A 24 12.48 27.67 -21.07
CA GLU A 24 12.92 26.58 -21.95
C GLU A 24 12.78 25.22 -21.28
N ALA A 25 13.14 25.11 -20.00
CA ALA A 25 12.93 23.89 -19.22
C ALA A 25 11.45 23.52 -19.10
N GLU A 26 10.57 24.50 -18.87
CA GLU A 26 9.12 24.28 -18.81
C GLU A 26 8.56 23.81 -20.16
N CYS A 27 8.99 24.43 -21.27
CA CYS A 27 8.64 24.01 -22.63
C CYS A 27 9.11 22.59 -22.99
N GLN A 28 10.20 22.12 -22.38
CA GLN A 28 10.68 20.75 -22.58
C GLN A 28 9.78 19.74 -21.86
N ILE A 29 9.40 20.04 -20.60
CA ILE A 29 8.48 19.21 -19.81
C ILE A 29 7.13 19.05 -20.52
N TYR A 30 6.52 20.14 -21.00
CA TYR A 30 5.23 20.06 -21.70
C TYR A 30 5.29 19.24 -23.00
N ARG A 31 6.44 19.22 -23.70
CA ARG A 31 6.63 18.40 -24.90
C ARG A 31 6.74 16.92 -24.54
N ASP A 32 7.52 16.59 -23.52
CA ASP A 32 7.70 15.21 -23.05
C ASP A 32 6.38 14.63 -22.50
N GLU A 33 5.53 15.43 -21.84
CA GLU A 33 4.20 14.99 -21.39
C GLU A 33 3.21 14.76 -22.54
N ALA A 34 3.26 15.57 -23.60
CA ALA A 34 2.40 15.39 -24.77
C ALA A 34 2.71 14.08 -25.53
N ASP A 35 3.99 13.74 -25.65
CA ASP A 35 4.45 12.49 -26.28
C ASP A 35 4.30 11.24 -25.35
N SER A 36 4.15 11.44 -24.04
CA SER A 36 3.91 10.36 -23.05
C SER A 36 2.53 9.70 -23.16
N SER A 37 1.61 10.26 -23.96
CA SER A 37 0.28 9.70 -24.19
C SER A 37 0.29 8.29 -24.80
N TYR A 38 1.40 7.86 -25.43
CA TYR A 38 1.53 6.53 -26.05
C TYR A 38 1.78 5.38 -25.07
N CYS A 39 2.15 5.67 -23.81
CA CYS A 39 2.45 4.66 -22.78
C CYS A 39 1.39 4.55 -21.68
N ASN A 40 0.24 5.22 -21.82
CA ASN A 40 -0.92 4.87 -21.01
C ASN A 40 -1.50 3.57 -21.58
N SER A 41 -1.01 2.44 -21.05
CA SER A 41 -1.62 1.13 -21.28
C SER A 41 -3.13 1.27 -21.19
N LEU A 42 -3.84 0.85 -22.25
CA LEU A 42 -5.30 0.79 -22.28
C LEU A 42 -5.82 0.33 -20.90
N PRO A 43 -6.94 0.89 -20.40
CA PRO A 43 -7.50 0.44 -19.14
C PRO A 43 -7.72 -1.07 -19.23
N VAL A 44 -6.88 -1.83 -18.52
CA VAL A 44 -7.01 -3.29 -18.43
C VAL A 44 -8.32 -3.53 -17.73
N GLN A 45 -9.36 -3.88 -18.49
CA GLN A 45 -10.64 -4.24 -17.94
C GLN A 45 -10.48 -5.63 -17.31
N TYR A 46 -10.13 -5.66 -16.04
CA TYR A 46 -10.03 -6.90 -15.29
C TYR A 46 -11.41 -7.57 -15.28
N PRO A 47 -11.51 -8.86 -15.64
CA PRO A 47 -12.76 -9.58 -15.48
C PRO A 47 -13.18 -9.52 -14.01
N ARG A 48 -14.49 -9.41 -13.77
CA ARG A 48 -15.05 -9.48 -12.42
C ARG A 48 -14.59 -10.81 -11.81
N GLN A 49 -13.72 -10.73 -10.81
CA GLN A 49 -13.27 -11.90 -10.09
C GLN A 49 -14.53 -12.62 -9.56
N PRO A 50 -14.62 -13.95 -9.64
CA PRO A 50 -15.69 -14.67 -8.98
C PRO A 50 -15.74 -14.24 -7.52
N GLU A 51 -16.94 -14.10 -6.96
CA GLU A 51 -17.11 -13.83 -5.54
C GLU A 51 -16.31 -14.88 -4.79
N ALA A 52 -15.20 -14.46 -4.18
CA ALA A 52 -14.45 -15.33 -3.31
C ALA A 52 -15.44 -15.81 -2.25
N ASP A 53 -15.44 -17.09 -1.93
CA ASP A 53 -16.23 -17.61 -0.83
C ASP A 53 -15.64 -17.05 0.48
N ASP A 54 -15.99 -15.80 0.78
CA ASP A 54 -15.71 -15.12 2.04
C ASP A 54 -16.55 -15.72 3.18
N GLY A 55 -17.28 -16.80 2.92
CA GLY A 55 -18.06 -17.56 3.86
C GLY A 55 -17.24 -18.25 4.95
N ILE A 56 -17.93 -19.05 5.75
CA ILE A 56 -17.30 -19.83 6.81
C ILE A 56 -16.47 -20.93 6.16
N PRO A 57 -15.17 -21.07 6.49
CA PRO A 57 -14.36 -22.13 5.93
C PRO A 57 -14.98 -23.48 6.28
N THR A 58 -15.26 -24.29 5.26
CA THR A 58 -15.81 -25.64 5.41
C THR A 58 -14.75 -26.71 5.39
N THR A 59 -13.58 -26.42 4.81
CA THR A 59 -12.46 -27.34 4.61
C THR A 59 -11.14 -26.61 4.82
N CYS A 60 -10.19 -27.23 5.53
CA CYS A 60 -8.81 -26.75 5.64
C CYS A 60 -8.02 -27.11 4.37
N TYR A 61 -6.89 -26.44 4.11
CA TYR A 61 -6.04 -26.73 2.95
C TYR A 61 -5.46 -28.16 2.94
N CYS A 62 -5.36 -28.80 4.11
CA CYS A 62 -4.99 -30.22 4.23
C CYS A 62 -6.14 -31.21 3.96
N GLY A 63 -7.34 -30.71 3.65
CA GLY A 63 -8.55 -31.52 3.42
C GLY A 63 -9.31 -31.90 4.69
N ALA A 64 -8.78 -31.59 5.87
CA ALA A 64 -9.48 -31.81 7.14
C ALA A 64 -10.60 -30.79 7.39
N GLN A 65 -11.56 -31.14 8.25
CA GLN A 65 -12.60 -30.21 8.68
C GLN A 65 -12.01 -29.16 9.65
N PRO A 66 -12.28 -27.86 9.46
CA PRO A 66 -11.84 -26.83 10.38
C PRO A 66 -12.53 -26.95 11.74
N VAL A 67 -11.78 -26.65 12.79
CA VAL A 67 -12.23 -26.66 14.19
C VAL A 67 -12.32 -25.24 14.75
N LEU A 68 -13.16 -25.02 15.75
CA LEU A 68 -13.29 -23.73 16.43
C LEU A 68 -12.32 -23.65 17.62
N GLY A 69 -11.34 -22.75 17.54
CA GLY A 69 -10.47 -22.37 18.64
C GLY A 69 -11.03 -21.21 19.45
N CYS A 70 -10.52 -21.04 20.67
CA CYS A 70 -10.82 -19.91 21.57
C CYS A 70 -9.52 -19.22 21.99
N SER A 71 -9.45 -17.90 21.83
CA SER A 71 -8.29 -17.13 22.28
C SER A 71 -8.35 -16.93 23.80
N TYR A 72 -7.25 -17.25 24.47
CA TYR A 72 -7.05 -17.00 25.91
C TYR A 72 -6.17 -15.76 26.17
N THR A 73 -5.86 -14.99 25.13
CA THR A 73 -5.02 -13.79 25.27
C THR A 73 -5.78 -12.69 25.99
N SER A 74 -5.10 -11.93 26.84
CA SER A 74 -5.71 -10.79 27.55
C SER A 74 -6.29 -9.73 26.62
N LYS A 75 -5.79 -9.62 25.38
CA LYS A 75 -6.29 -8.65 24.39
C LYS A 75 -7.61 -9.09 23.75
N ASN A 76 -7.87 -10.39 23.67
CA ASN A 76 -9.04 -10.95 23.00
C ASN A 76 -9.55 -12.19 23.74
N PRO A 77 -9.96 -12.07 25.01
CA PRO A 77 -10.41 -13.22 25.78
C PRO A 77 -11.68 -13.82 25.15
N CYS A 78 -11.71 -15.13 25.02
CA CYS A 78 -12.83 -15.92 24.48
C CYS A 78 -13.21 -15.63 23.02
N ARG A 79 -12.37 -14.90 22.26
CA ARG A 79 -12.62 -14.71 20.82
C ARG A 79 -12.49 -16.05 20.10
N ARG A 80 -13.55 -16.47 19.40
CA ARG A 80 -13.56 -17.69 18.60
C ARG A 80 -12.93 -17.45 17.24
N TYR A 81 -12.22 -18.45 16.72
CA TYR A 81 -11.62 -18.44 15.40
C TYR A 81 -11.64 -19.86 14.80
N PHE A 82 -11.62 -19.97 13.49
CA PHE A 82 -11.48 -21.27 12.81
C PHE A 82 -9.99 -21.61 12.67
N THR A 83 -9.63 -22.86 12.98
CA THR A 83 -8.28 -23.40 12.88
C THR A 83 -8.31 -24.87 12.42
N CYS A 84 -7.17 -25.54 12.38
CA CYS A 84 -7.03 -26.97 12.07
C CYS A 84 -6.30 -27.69 13.21
N ASP A 85 -6.62 -28.97 13.47
CA ASP A 85 -5.91 -29.80 14.46
C ASP A 85 -4.44 -30.04 14.08
N ASN A 86 -4.12 -29.97 12.78
CA ASN A 86 -2.77 -30.15 12.27
C ASN A 86 -2.02 -28.81 12.11
N ALA A 87 -2.54 -27.70 12.65
CA ALA A 87 -1.99 -26.36 12.42
C ALA A 87 -0.49 -26.21 12.78
N ASP A 88 0.04 -27.08 13.63
CA ASP A 88 1.42 -27.05 14.12
C ASP A 88 2.40 -27.95 13.30
N ASP A 89 1.95 -28.58 12.21
CA ASP A 89 2.79 -29.47 11.37
C ASP A 89 3.77 -28.71 10.44
N GLY A 90 3.64 -27.38 10.34
CA GLY A 90 4.47 -26.52 9.51
C GLY A 90 3.93 -26.28 8.09
N ASP A 91 2.81 -26.90 7.70
CA ASP A 91 2.12 -26.66 6.43
C ASP A 91 1.11 -25.49 6.52
N CYS A 92 0.49 -25.15 5.38
CA CYS A 92 -0.53 -24.11 5.33
C CYS A 92 -1.88 -24.63 5.86
N HIS A 93 -2.42 -23.95 6.88
CA HIS A 93 -3.73 -24.27 7.47
C HIS A 93 -4.65 -23.05 7.54
N VAL A 94 -5.94 -23.31 7.70
CA VAL A 94 -6.97 -22.28 7.83
C VAL A 94 -6.82 -21.51 9.15
N TRP A 95 -6.94 -20.18 9.09
CA TRP A 95 -7.00 -19.31 10.27
C TRP A 95 -7.90 -18.12 9.96
N LYS A 96 -9.08 -18.05 10.60
CA LYS A 96 -10.09 -17.00 10.36
C LYS A 96 -10.74 -16.53 11.66
#